data_AF-A0A1D1USU4-F1
#
_entry.id   AF-A0A1D1USU4-F1
#
_cell.length_a   1.000
_cell.length_b   1.000
_cell.length_c   1.000
_cell.angle_alpha   90.00
_cell.angle_beta   90.00
_cell.angle_gamma   90.00
#
_symmetry.space_group_name_H-M   'P 1'
#
loop_
_entity.id
_entity.type
_entity.pdbx_description
1 polymer ?
#
loop_
_entity_poly.entity_id
_entity_poly.type
_entity_poly.pdbx_seq_one_letter_code
_entity_poly.pdbx_strand_id
1 'polypeptide(L)'
;MKKVALVCVGSFNPVTFMHLRMFVLAKDYLYNKLQWNVIGGIISPVHDDYKKKNLATARQRCRMVELALEEHNLPWLKSSKWETEQKTWSRTIETLEYHQVVCNGGQTDNEITTKIAKDARELETDEHVQVMLLCGSDVIESFTVPGLWKEEHLDTICKKFGIVCIAREGSNIEEILRHSNLTRYAEDIVVVPEWFKNQVSSTAVREAVRQGQCIGMIVPMNVAEFIEEERIYLEDPNLDPDKKKPLAFVYKSIRSPDSEDAYNRALTNAGWRTALIPVLNFQDRGVPELQEALMRPDSYSGLILTTPRAVDALAIAERTLEGDWKANLAKWNQKPVYAIGEGTAAEARNVGLTNIMGENSGNEAALAEVIKANKSKHQIKLLFPCGNLRLETLRVALLEHDIPVEFLECYETTAHPNLVALVRDQIATLGFPDVNVFFSPSGVQFMDQILRAESIAFKQTKYVAIGPTTAKALESAGYHVSAVAEHPNPERVVAALKKFQ
;
A
#
# COMPACT_ATOMS: atom_id res chain seq x y z
N MET A 1 0.38 38.28 -35.03
CA MET A 1 -0.46 37.42 -34.17
C MET A 1 -0.07 37.70 -32.72
N LYS A 2 -1.02 37.98 -31.82
CA LYS A 2 -0.69 38.31 -30.42
C LYS A 2 0.13 37.18 -29.79
N LYS A 3 1.31 37.47 -29.24
CA LYS A 3 2.18 36.49 -28.57
C LYS A 3 1.90 36.48 -27.07
N VAL A 4 1.71 35.29 -26.51
CA VAL A 4 1.34 35.10 -25.10
C VAL A 4 2.25 34.06 -24.44
N ALA A 5 2.65 34.33 -23.20
CA ALA A 5 3.21 33.33 -22.30
C ALA A 5 2.24 33.09 -21.14
N LEU A 6 1.96 31.83 -20.84
CA LEU A 6 1.03 31.45 -19.76
C LEU A 6 1.81 31.18 -18.47
N VAL A 7 1.44 31.82 -17.37
CA VAL A 7 2.03 31.57 -16.04
C VAL A 7 0.97 30.98 -15.12
N CYS A 8 1.17 29.76 -14.64
CA CYS A 8 0.33 29.15 -13.61
C CYS A 8 1.09 29.18 -12.28
N VAL A 9 0.60 29.98 -11.34
CA VAL A 9 1.09 29.99 -9.95
C VAL A 9 0.28 29.02 -9.11
N GLY A 10 0.87 28.48 -8.05
CA GLY A 10 0.14 27.61 -7.14
C GLY A 10 1.03 26.77 -6.25
N SER A 11 0.42 25.97 -5.39
CA SER A 11 1.20 25.10 -4.50
C SER A 11 1.88 23.96 -5.25
N PHE A 12 1.20 23.33 -6.23
CA PHE A 12 1.65 22.08 -6.89
C PHE A 12 2.11 21.02 -5.88
N ASN A 13 1.18 20.65 -4.98
CA ASN A 13 1.49 19.88 -3.78
C ASN A 13 0.66 18.58 -3.67
N PRO A 14 0.85 17.59 -4.56
CA PRO A 14 1.78 17.58 -5.70
C PRO A 14 1.16 18.16 -6.98
N VAL A 15 1.97 18.30 -8.04
CA VAL A 15 1.47 18.50 -9.41
C VAL A 15 0.64 17.29 -9.85
N THR A 16 -0.38 17.52 -10.68
CA THR A 16 -1.30 16.47 -11.19
C THR A 16 -1.51 16.65 -12.69
N PHE A 17 -2.10 15.64 -13.35
CA PHE A 17 -2.48 15.75 -14.76
C PHE A 17 -3.39 16.94 -15.06
N MET A 18 -4.21 17.37 -14.09
CA MET A 18 -5.07 18.54 -14.23
C MET A 18 -4.27 19.81 -14.50
N HIS A 19 -3.16 20.01 -13.78
CA HIS A 19 -2.31 21.20 -13.93
C HIS A 19 -1.70 21.27 -15.33
N LEU A 20 -1.20 20.14 -15.85
CA LEU A 20 -0.66 20.07 -17.21
C LEU A 20 -1.74 20.26 -18.27
N ARG A 21 -2.91 19.66 -18.05
CA ARG A 21 -4.06 19.77 -18.94
C ARG A 21 -4.56 21.20 -19.09
N MET A 22 -4.54 22.00 -18.02
CA MET A 22 -4.91 23.42 -18.08
C MET A 22 -4.09 24.19 -19.12
N PHE A 23 -2.78 23.92 -19.21
CA PHE A 23 -1.91 24.55 -20.21
C PHE A 23 -2.29 24.17 -21.64
N VAL A 24 -2.54 22.88 -21.88
CA VAL A 24 -2.91 22.38 -23.22
C VAL A 24 -4.26 22.96 -23.65
N LEU A 25 -5.27 22.92 -22.77
CA LEU A 25 -6.59 23.49 -23.06
C LEU A 25 -6.54 24.99 -23.35
N ALA A 26 -5.79 25.74 -22.53
CA ALA A 26 -5.60 27.16 -22.74
C ALA A 26 -4.91 27.45 -24.08
N LYS A 27 -3.81 26.75 -24.38
CA LYS A 27 -3.07 26.92 -25.64
C LYS A 27 -3.94 26.64 -26.86
N ASP A 28 -4.67 25.54 -26.85
CA ASP A 28 -5.56 25.17 -27.96
C ASP A 28 -6.69 26.18 -28.13
N TYR A 29 -7.31 26.64 -27.04
CA TYR A 29 -8.40 27.60 -27.11
C TYR A 29 -7.92 28.96 -27.62
N LEU A 30 -6.82 29.48 -27.08
CA LEU A 30 -6.24 30.76 -27.48
C LEU A 30 -5.85 30.77 -28.95
N TYR A 31 -5.25 29.68 -29.46
CA TYR A 31 -4.90 29.56 -30.86
C TYR A 31 -6.14 29.47 -31.75
N ASN A 32 -7.02 28.50 -31.48
CA ASN A 32 -8.13 28.18 -32.39
C ASN A 32 -9.25 29.22 -32.37
N LYS A 33 -9.55 29.82 -31.21
CA LYS A 33 -10.68 30.74 -31.05
C LYS A 33 -10.28 32.21 -31.11
N LEU A 34 -9.11 32.56 -30.59
CA LEU A 34 -8.68 33.96 -30.49
C LEU A 34 -7.54 34.31 -31.45
N GLN A 35 -6.96 33.33 -32.15
CA GLN A 35 -5.80 33.53 -33.02
C GLN A 35 -4.63 34.17 -32.24
N TRP A 36 -4.39 33.70 -31.01
CA TRP A 36 -3.24 34.10 -30.19
C TRP A 36 -2.20 32.98 -30.19
N ASN A 37 -0.92 33.35 -30.29
CA ASN A 37 0.19 32.42 -30.31
C ASN A 37 0.77 32.25 -28.90
N VAL A 38 0.55 31.08 -28.28
CA VAL A 38 1.19 30.75 -27.00
C VAL A 38 2.60 30.25 -27.25
N ILE A 39 3.58 31.09 -26.92
CA ILE A 39 5.00 30.82 -27.19
C ILE A 39 5.69 30.04 -26.06
N GLY A 40 5.07 29.98 -24.87
CA GLY A 40 5.60 29.28 -23.71
C GLY A 40 4.61 29.20 -22.55
N GLY A 41 4.85 28.25 -21.66
CA GLY A 41 4.13 28.12 -20.39
C GLY A 41 5.08 27.93 -19.22
N ILE A 42 4.71 28.49 -18.07
CA ILE A 42 5.55 28.55 -16.87
C ILE A 42 4.72 28.06 -15.68
N ILE A 43 5.21 27.01 -15.02
CA ILE A 43 4.67 26.51 -13.76
C ILE A 43 5.53 27.09 -12.64
N SER A 44 4.94 27.92 -11.77
CA SER A 44 5.65 28.60 -10.68
C SER A 44 5.15 28.11 -9.32
N PRO A 45 5.85 27.15 -8.67
CA PRO A 45 5.53 26.74 -7.32
C PRO A 45 5.67 27.86 -6.31
N VAL A 46 4.71 27.90 -5.37
CA VAL A 46 4.68 28.90 -4.30
C VAL A 46 5.88 28.77 -3.36
N HIS A 47 6.34 29.85 -2.74
CA HIS A 47 7.36 29.77 -1.67
C HIS A 47 6.85 29.00 -0.43
N ASP A 48 7.76 28.36 0.32
CA ASP A 48 7.45 27.65 1.57
C ASP A 48 6.83 28.55 2.68
N ASP A 49 7.06 29.87 2.64
CA ASP A 49 6.54 30.85 3.60
C ASP A 49 5.05 31.13 3.39
N TYR A 50 4.46 30.59 2.33
CA TYR A 50 3.00 30.59 2.13
C TYR A 50 2.28 29.83 3.26
N LYS A 51 2.98 28.97 4.01
CA LYS A 51 2.49 28.29 5.22
C LYS A 51 1.17 27.54 5.04
N LYS A 52 0.91 27.02 3.83
CA LYS A 52 -0.22 26.11 3.59
C LYS A 52 -0.03 24.83 4.42
N LYS A 53 -1.11 24.35 5.02
CA LYS A 53 -1.09 23.09 5.78
C LYS A 53 -0.58 21.95 4.88
N ASN A 54 0.35 21.15 5.39
CA ASN A 54 0.93 19.98 4.72
C ASN A 54 1.61 20.32 3.37
N LEU A 55 2.22 21.51 3.25
CA LEU A 55 3.01 21.92 2.08
C LEU A 55 4.35 21.18 2.09
N ALA A 56 4.63 20.38 1.05
CA ALA A 56 5.96 19.81 0.83
C ALA A 56 6.97 20.94 0.57
N THR A 57 8.26 20.68 0.79
CA THR A 57 9.29 21.69 0.59
C THR A 57 9.31 22.21 -0.86
N ALA A 58 9.75 23.45 -1.06
CA ALA A 58 9.88 24.05 -2.38
C ALA A 58 10.73 23.17 -3.30
N ARG A 59 11.84 22.64 -2.78
CA ARG A 59 12.71 21.70 -3.49
C ARG A 59 11.95 20.48 -4.00
N GLN A 60 11.17 19.83 -3.15
CA GLN A 60 10.37 18.66 -3.53
C GLN A 60 9.31 19.02 -4.59
N ARG A 61 8.61 20.13 -4.42
CA ARG A 61 7.54 20.55 -5.34
C ARG A 61 8.09 20.95 -6.71
N CYS A 62 9.20 21.68 -6.75
CA CYS A 62 9.90 21.99 -7.99
C CYS A 62 10.37 20.70 -8.68
N ARG A 63 10.92 19.74 -7.94
CA ARG A 63 11.35 18.46 -8.54
C ARG A 63 10.18 17.66 -9.10
N MET A 64 9.04 17.59 -8.40
CA MET A 64 7.84 16.94 -8.93
C MET A 64 7.32 17.60 -10.21
N VAL A 65 7.39 18.93 -10.31
CA VAL A 65 7.05 19.64 -11.56
C VAL A 65 8.02 19.29 -12.69
N GLU A 66 9.33 19.28 -12.43
CA GLU A 66 10.34 18.89 -13.44
C GLU A 66 10.10 17.46 -13.95
N LEU A 67 9.91 16.49 -13.06
CA LEU A 67 9.62 15.09 -13.40
C LEU A 67 8.36 14.96 -14.26
N ALA A 68 7.30 15.71 -13.93
CA ALA A 68 6.07 15.75 -14.72
C ALA A 68 6.29 16.29 -16.14
N LEU A 69 7.15 17.30 -16.30
CA LEU A 69 7.46 17.89 -17.61
C LEU A 69 8.38 16.97 -18.45
N GLU A 70 9.34 16.31 -17.81
CA GLU A 70 10.25 15.33 -18.42
C GLU A 70 9.47 14.13 -18.99
N GLU A 71 8.55 13.55 -18.19
CA GLU A 71 7.77 12.36 -18.56
C GLU A 71 6.91 12.56 -19.81
N HIS A 72 6.31 13.74 -19.97
CA HIS A 72 5.40 14.03 -21.08
C HIS A 72 6.03 14.72 -22.27
N ASN A 73 7.35 15.01 -22.22
CA ASN A 73 8.08 15.71 -23.27
C ASN A 73 7.34 16.97 -23.75
N LEU A 74 7.11 17.91 -22.82
CA LEU A 74 6.41 19.18 -23.07
C LEU A 74 7.42 20.35 -23.18
N PRO A 75 8.19 20.49 -24.29
CA PRO A 75 9.33 21.42 -24.37
C PRO A 75 8.96 22.91 -24.31
N TRP A 76 7.67 23.22 -24.50
CA TRP A 76 7.15 24.58 -24.41
C TRP A 76 6.75 24.97 -22.98
N LEU A 77 6.73 24.02 -22.04
CA LEU A 77 6.48 24.26 -20.62
C LEU A 77 7.78 24.21 -19.83
N LYS A 78 7.90 25.08 -18.82
CA LYS A 78 9.06 25.13 -17.92
C LYS A 78 8.61 25.32 -16.47
N SER A 79 9.40 24.78 -15.54
CA SER A 79 9.30 25.12 -14.12
C SER A 79 10.07 26.42 -13.85
N SER A 80 9.47 27.33 -13.08
CA SER A 80 10.15 28.51 -12.53
C SER A 80 10.42 28.30 -11.05
N LYS A 81 11.68 28.46 -10.64
CA LYS A 81 12.09 28.45 -9.22
C LYS A 81 12.14 29.84 -8.61
N TRP A 82 11.89 30.88 -9.41
CA TRP A 82 12.09 32.27 -8.99
C TRP A 82 11.33 32.59 -7.69
N GLU A 83 10.04 32.27 -7.62
CA GLU A 83 9.22 32.51 -6.43
C GLU A 83 9.74 31.72 -5.21
N THR A 84 10.15 30.47 -5.41
CA THR A 84 10.71 29.64 -4.34
C THR A 84 12.09 30.06 -3.85
N GLU A 85 12.81 30.85 -4.63
CA GLU A 85 14.15 31.35 -4.32
C GLU A 85 14.14 32.77 -3.72
N GLN A 86 12.96 33.37 -3.55
CA GLN A 86 12.81 34.65 -2.85
C GLN A 86 13.13 34.49 -1.35
N LYS A 87 13.30 35.62 -0.65
CA LYS A 87 13.55 35.60 0.81
C LYS A 87 12.30 35.23 1.63
N THR A 88 11.12 35.49 1.08
CA THR A 88 9.83 35.17 1.69
C THR A 88 8.77 35.02 0.59
N TRP A 89 7.56 34.65 0.98
CA TRP A 89 6.43 34.53 0.06
C TRP A 89 6.17 35.83 -0.72
N SER A 90 6.16 35.71 -2.06
CA SER A 90 5.84 36.81 -2.98
C SER A 90 4.37 36.77 -3.39
N ARG A 91 3.82 37.95 -3.70
CA ARG A 91 2.46 38.03 -4.24
C ARG A 91 2.45 37.61 -5.72
N THR A 92 1.33 37.08 -6.19
CA THR A 92 1.15 36.67 -7.60
C THR A 92 1.57 37.74 -8.60
N ILE A 93 1.29 39.01 -8.32
CA ILE A 93 1.66 40.13 -9.18
C ILE A 93 3.18 40.24 -9.38
N GLU A 94 3.98 39.98 -8.36
CA GLU A 94 5.45 40.05 -8.41
C GLU A 94 5.98 38.92 -9.32
N THR A 95 5.43 37.71 -9.20
CA THR A 95 5.73 36.58 -10.09
C THR A 95 5.40 36.90 -11.55
N LEU A 96 4.25 37.53 -11.82
CA LEU A 96 3.86 37.93 -13.17
C LEU A 96 4.76 39.05 -13.73
N GLU A 97 5.12 40.04 -12.90
CA GLU A 97 6.02 41.13 -13.29
C GLU A 97 7.41 40.63 -13.64
N TYR A 98 7.98 39.75 -12.81
CA TYR A 98 9.27 39.11 -13.10
C TYR A 98 9.23 38.37 -14.45
N HIS A 99 8.22 37.53 -14.67
CA HIS A 99 8.13 36.75 -15.90
C HIS A 99 7.81 37.61 -17.13
N GLN A 100 7.11 38.73 -16.98
CA GLN A 100 6.89 39.69 -18.08
C GLN A 100 8.18 40.31 -18.57
N VAL A 101 9.11 40.65 -17.65
CA VAL A 101 10.44 41.15 -18.01
C VAL A 101 11.27 40.06 -18.70
N VAL A 102 11.34 38.87 -18.08
CA VAL A 102 12.15 37.75 -18.61
C VAL A 102 11.66 37.29 -19.99
N CYS A 103 10.34 37.19 -20.20
CA CYS A 103 9.78 36.78 -21.50
C CYS A 103 10.05 37.78 -22.63
N ASN A 104 10.37 39.02 -22.31
CA ASN A 104 10.70 40.07 -23.29
C ASN A 104 12.21 40.39 -23.32
N GLY A 105 13.06 39.44 -22.89
CA GLY A 105 14.52 39.54 -23.02
C GLY A 105 15.20 40.44 -21.98
N GLY A 106 14.48 40.92 -20.96
CA GLY A 106 15.08 41.69 -19.87
C GLY A 106 15.93 40.80 -18.96
N GLN A 107 17.08 41.33 -18.52
CA GLN A 107 17.87 40.73 -17.46
C GLN A 107 17.34 41.21 -16.10
N THR A 108 17.07 40.27 -15.21
CA THR A 108 16.66 40.54 -13.83
C THR A 108 17.70 39.96 -12.89
N ASP A 109 18.22 40.77 -11.96
CA ASP A 109 18.89 40.23 -10.78
C ASP A 109 17.84 39.53 -9.90
N ASN A 110 18.24 38.54 -9.09
CA ASN A 110 17.34 37.78 -8.21
C ASN A 110 16.57 38.61 -7.18
N GLU A 111 16.85 39.92 -7.08
CA GLU A 111 16.04 40.89 -6.36
C GLU A 111 15.29 41.74 -7.40
N ILE A 112 13.95 41.83 -7.29
CA ILE A 112 13.14 42.79 -8.06
C ILE A 112 13.56 44.20 -7.62
N THR A 113 14.69 44.69 -8.10
CA THR A 113 15.03 46.09 -8.03
C THR A 113 14.18 46.78 -9.07
N THR A 114 13.33 47.67 -8.56
CA THR A 114 12.23 48.38 -9.20
C THR A 114 12.65 49.33 -10.33
N LYS A 115 13.75 49.06 -11.04
CA LYS A 115 14.41 49.98 -11.97
C LYS A 115 14.22 49.67 -13.46
N ILE A 116 13.57 48.58 -13.85
CA ILE A 116 13.42 48.22 -15.29
C ILE A 116 12.01 48.57 -15.83
N ALA A 117 11.09 49.05 -15.00
CA ALA A 117 9.73 49.41 -15.42
C ALA A 117 9.64 50.66 -16.32
N LYS A 118 10.75 51.37 -16.59
CA LYS A 118 10.73 52.54 -17.49
C LYS A 118 10.87 52.20 -18.96
N ASP A 119 11.49 51.08 -19.33
CA ASP A 119 11.83 50.83 -20.75
C ASP A 119 10.90 49.82 -21.44
N ALA A 120 10.13 49.02 -20.68
CA ALA A 120 9.20 48.04 -21.27
C ALA A 120 7.88 48.65 -21.77
N ARG A 121 7.60 49.92 -21.48
CA ARG A 121 6.36 50.61 -21.91
C ARG A 121 6.40 51.11 -23.35
N GLU A 122 7.51 51.00 -24.07
CA GLU A 122 7.69 51.60 -25.40
C GLU A 122 8.10 50.62 -26.51
N LEU A 123 7.99 49.30 -26.30
CA LEU A 123 8.21 48.33 -27.37
C LEU A 123 6.88 47.85 -27.96
N GLU A 124 6.18 48.75 -28.64
CA GLU A 124 5.17 48.40 -29.66
C GLU A 124 5.88 47.79 -30.88
N THR A 125 6.42 46.59 -30.69
CA THR A 125 7.01 45.80 -31.76
C THR A 125 6.25 44.48 -31.87
N ASP A 126 6.20 43.88 -33.06
CA ASP A 126 5.60 42.57 -33.35
C ASP A 126 6.24 41.41 -32.52
N GLU A 127 7.21 41.72 -31.65
CA GLU A 127 7.94 40.83 -30.78
C GLU A 127 7.46 40.80 -29.33
N HIS A 128 6.63 41.77 -28.89
CA HIS A 128 6.17 41.83 -27.50
C HIS A 128 5.36 40.58 -27.10
N VAL A 129 5.70 40.02 -25.94
CA VAL A 129 5.05 38.85 -25.34
C VAL A 129 4.26 39.30 -24.12
N GLN A 130 2.93 39.15 -24.17
CA GLN A 130 2.08 39.38 -23.00
C GLN A 130 2.13 38.14 -22.08
N VAL A 131 2.47 38.34 -20.80
CA VAL A 131 2.30 37.31 -19.78
C VAL A 131 0.86 37.33 -19.28
N MET A 132 0.21 36.17 -19.28
CA MET A 132 -1.15 36.00 -18.75
C MET A 132 -1.15 34.99 -17.59
N LEU A 133 -1.98 35.24 -16.58
CA LEU A 133 -2.20 34.28 -15.50
C LEU A 133 -3.09 33.13 -16.00
N LEU A 134 -2.61 31.90 -15.93
CA LEU A 134 -3.40 30.70 -16.16
C LEU A 134 -3.89 30.15 -14.81
N CYS A 135 -5.20 29.96 -14.65
CA CYS A 135 -5.78 29.45 -13.41
C CYS A 135 -7.04 28.62 -13.62
N GLY A 136 -7.46 27.92 -12.57
CA GLY A 136 -8.77 27.29 -12.50
C GLY A 136 -9.82 28.26 -11.96
N SER A 137 -11.08 27.82 -12.00
CA SER A 137 -12.23 28.60 -11.51
C SER A 137 -12.11 29.05 -10.05
N ASP A 138 -11.43 28.26 -9.22
CA ASP A 138 -11.19 28.52 -7.79
C ASP A 138 -10.41 29.82 -7.54
N VAL A 139 -9.53 30.21 -8.45
CA VAL A 139 -8.79 31.48 -8.34
C VAL A 139 -9.71 32.67 -8.61
N ILE A 140 -10.57 32.58 -9.64
CA ILE A 140 -11.54 33.65 -9.95
C ILE A 140 -12.55 33.82 -8.82
N GLU A 141 -13.05 32.70 -8.28
CA GLU A 141 -13.92 32.71 -7.09
C GLU A 141 -13.24 33.40 -5.91
N SER A 142 -11.95 33.15 -5.69
CA SER A 142 -11.19 33.78 -4.60
C SER A 142 -11.11 35.32 -4.70
N PHE A 143 -11.26 35.90 -5.89
CA PHE A 143 -11.27 37.36 -6.05
C PHE A 143 -12.50 38.03 -5.42
N THR A 144 -13.56 37.26 -5.17
CA THR A 144 -14.78 37.74 -4.49
C THR A 144 -14.67 37.69 -2.96
N VAL A 145 -13.63 37.06 -2.41
CA VAL A 145 -13.41 36.94 -0.96
C VAL A 145 -12.89 38.28 -0.41
N PRO A 146 -13.64 38.97 0.48
CA PRO A 146 -13.24 40.28 0.99
C PRO A 146 -11.89 40.23 1.72
N GLY A 147 -11.00 41.18 1.39
CA GLY A 147 -9.70 41.34 2.04
C GLY A 147 -8.62 40.34 1.63
N LEU A 148 -8.94 39.32 0.82
CA LEU A 148 -7.96 38.34 0.35
C LEU A 148 -7.02 38.94 -0.71
N TRP A 149 -7.56 39.76 -1.60
CA TRP A 149 -6.83 40.43 -2.67
C TRP A 149 -6.89 41.95 -2.48
N LYS A 150 -5.76 42.62 -2.72
CA LYS A 150 -5.76 44.08 -2.82
C LYS A 150 -6.35 44.50 -4.16
N GLU A 151 -7.22 45.51 -4.16
CA GLU A 151 -7.85 45.99 -5.40
C GLU A 151 -6.82 46.45 -6.44
N GLU A 152 -5.78 47.19 -6.03
CA GLU A 152 -4.67 47.63 -6.90
C GLU A 152 -3.96 46.46 -7.61
N HIS A 153 -3.84 45.32 -6.92
CA HIS A 153 -3.24 44.12 -7.51
C HIS A 153 -4.21 43.43 -8.46
N LEU A 154 -5.50 43.35 -8.13
CA LEU A 154 -6.51 42.79 -9.03
C LEU A 154 -6.63 43.60 -10.32
N ASP A 155 -6.68 44.93 -10.21
CA ASP A 155 -6.72 45.82 -11.37
C ASP A 155 -5.52 45.56 -12.28
N THR A 156 -4.32 45.39 -11.71
CA THR A 156 -3.11 45.12 -12.49
C THR A 156 -3.12 43.70 -13.08
N ILE A 157 -3.46 42.67 -12.30
CA ILE A 157 -3.52 41.27 -12.75
C ILE A 157 -4.51 41.14 -13.91
N CYS A 158 -5.72 41.69 -13.78
CA CYS A 158 -6.72 41.62 -14.82
C CYS A 158 -6.34 42.50 -16.03
N LYS A 159 -6.14 43.81 -15.86
CA LYS A 159 -6.04 44.74 -17.00
C LYS A 159 -4.68 44.74 -17.70
N LYS A 160 -3.58 44.55 -16.95
CA LYS A 160 -2.21 44.58 -17.52
C LYS A 160 -1.81 43.21 -18.03
N PHE A 161 -2.01 42.16 -17.23
CA PHE A 161 -1.59 40.82 -17.58
C PHE A 161 -2.69 40.03 -18.28
N GLY A 162 -3.94 40.14 -17.84
CA GLY A 162 -5.02 39.30 -18.32
C GLY A 162 -4.97 37.90 -17.73
N ILE A 163 -6.11 37.21 -17.79
CA ILE A 163 -6.28 35.90 -17.18
C ILE A 163 -6.86 34.92 -18.20
N VAL A 164 -6.37 33.69 -18.17
CA VAL A 164 -6.98 32.55 -18.84
C VAL A 164 -7.47 31.59 -17.77
N CYS A 165 -8.79 31.50 -17.62
CA CYS A 165 -9.45 30.68 -16.61
C CYS A 165 -10.03 29.42 -17.24
N ILE A 166 -9.60 28.24 -16.76
CA ILE A 166 -10.23 26.98 -17.14
C ILE A 166 -11.49 26.78 -16.28
N ALA A 167 -12.65 26.74 -16.93
CA ALA A 167 -13.94 26.53 -16.28
C ALA A 167 -14.07 25.08 -15.80
N ARG A 168 -14.26 24.91 -14.49
CA ARG A 168 -14.43 23.61 -13.82
C ARG A 168 -15.89 23.35 -13.50
N GLU A 169 -16.26 22.07 -13.41
CA GLU A 169 -17.60 21.66 -13.00
C GLU A 169 -17.94 22.17 -11.60
N GLY A 170 -19.14 22.73 -11.43
CA GLY A 170 -19.61 23.34 -10.18
C GLY A 170 -19.38 24.85 -10.09
N SER A 171 -18.53 25.42 -10.94
CA SER A 171 -18.24 26.86 -10.96
C SER A 171 -18.93 27.54 -12.15
N ASN A 172 -19.82 28.50 -11.88
CA ASN A 172 -20.42 29.34 -12.93
C ASN A 172 -19.64 30.66 -13.08
N ILE A 173 -18.47 30.58 -13.74
CA ILE A 173 -17.59 31.74 -13.91
C ILE A 173 -18.29 32.87 -14.67
N GLU A 174 -19.11 32.57 -15.68
CA GLU A 174 -19.85 33.61 -16.40
C GLU A 174 -20.81 34.38 -15.49
N GLU A 175 -21.48 33.69 -14.57
CA GLU A 175 -22.37 34.33 -13.61
C GLU A 175 -21.61 35.16 -12.57
N ILE A 176 -20.48 34.66 -12.08
CA ILE A 176 -19.58 35.41 -11.17
C ILE A 176 -19.10 36.69 -11.84
N LEU A 177 -18.65 36.62 -13.10
CA LEU A 177 -18.21 37.79 -13.85
C LEU A 177 -19.36 38.78 -14.11
N ARG A 178 -20.61 38.33 -14.21
CA ARG A 178 -21.75 39.24 -14.41
C ARG A 178 -22.25 39.90 -13.12
N HIS A 179 -22.23 39.20 -11.99
CA HIS A 179 -22.95 39.61 -10.78
C HIS A 179 -22.06 39.92 -9.57
N SER A 180 -20.75 40.10 -9.77
CA SER A 180 -19.82 40.48 -8.70
C SER A 180 -19.11 41.80 -9.02
N ASN A 181 -18.23 42.24 -8.14
CA ASN A 181 -17.31 43.35 -8.38
C ASN A 181 -16.28 43.07 -9.51
N LEU A 182 -16.34 41.89 -10.14
CA LEU A 182 -15.46 41.47 -11.25
C LEU A 182 -16.02 41.80 -12.63
N THR A 183 -17.25 42.33 -12.76
CA THR A 183 -17.84 42.70 -14.07
C THR A 183 -16.95 43.65 -14.87
N ARG A 184 -16.21 44.52 -14.18
CA ARG A 184 -15.22 45.44 -14.78
C ARG A 184 -14.02 44.75 -15.45
N TYR A 185 -13.84 43.45 -15.25
CA TYR A 185 -12.73 42.64 -15.80
C TYR A 185 -13.22 41.56 -16.77
N ALA A 186 -14.50 41.57 -17.16
CA ALA A 186 -15.07 40.49 -17.97
C ALA A 186 -14.36 40.31 -19.33
N GLU A 187 -13.86 41.39 -19.93
CA GLU A 187 -13.12 41.36 -21.19
C GLU A 187 -11.64 40.96 -21.02
N ASP A 188 -11.11 41.08 -19.80
CA ASP A 188 -9.72 40.76 -19.45
C ASP A 188 -9.52 39.28 -19.07
N ILE A 189 -10.62 38.55 -18.87
CA ILE A 189 -10.64 37.16 -18.40
C ILE A 189 -11.17 36.27 -19.52
N VAL A 190 -10.26 35.50 -20.14
CA VAL A 190 -10.60 34.49 -21.14
C VAL A 190 -11.05 33.22 -20.43
N VAL A 191 -12.34 32.89 -20.53
CA VAL A 191 -12.92 31.66 -19.99
C VAL A 191 -12.80 30.54 -21.01
N VAL A 192 -12.13 29.45 -20.64
CA VAL A 192 -11.91 28.26 -21.48
C VAL A 192 -12.76 27.11 -20.94
N PRO A 193 -13.71 26.57 -21.73
CA PRO A 193 -14.54 25.45 -21.30
C PRO A 193 -13.74 24.14 -21.31
N GLU A 194 -13.91 23.31 -20.28
CA GLU A 194 -13.41 21.94 -20.24
C GLU A 194 -14.51 20.95 -20.63
N TRP A 195 -14.26 20.15 -21.69
CA TRP A 195 -15.23 19.18 -22.21
C TRP A 195 -15.07 17.77 -21.64
N PHE A 196 -13.98 17.49 -20.92
CA PHE A 196 -13.71 16.19 -20.31
C PHE A 196 -13.28 16.37 -18.86
N LYS A 197 -13.97 15.65 -17.96
CA LYS A 197 -13.89 15.86 -16.51
C LYS A 197 -12.72 15.09 -15.90
N ASN A 198 -11.66 15.80 -15.52
CA ASN A 198 -10.58 15.23 -14.70
C ASN A 198 -10.35 16.08 -13.44
N GLN A 199 -11.13 15.79 -12.39
CA GLN A 199 -11.22 16.59 -11.16
C GLN A 199 -10.33 16.11 -10.02
N VAL A 200 -9.14 15.62 -10.34
CA VAL A 200 -8.18 15.20 -9.32
C VAL A 200 -7.53 16.44 -8.68
N SER A 201 -7.92 16.72 -7.44
CA SER A 201 -7.25 17.74 -6.62
C SER A 201 -5.97 17.19 -5.97
N SER A 202 -4.94 18.03 -5.82
CA SER A 202 -3.74 17.65 -5.06
C SER A 202 -4.05 17.25 -3.61
N THR A 203 -5.14 17.76 -3.03
CA THR A 203 -5.59 17.36 -1.68
C THR A 203 -6.05 15.91 -1.65
N ALA A 204 -6.81 15.46 -2.64
CA ALA A 204 -7.20 14.07 -2.78
C ALA A 204 -5.98 13.16 -2.99
N VAL A 205 -4.99 13.61 -3.78
CA VAL A 205 -3.73 12.85 -3.96
C VAL A 205 -2.99 12.66 -2.64
N ARG A 206 -2.80 13.74 -1.86
CA ARG A 206 -2.14 13.64 -0.54
C ARG A 206 -2.89 12.71 0.41
N GLU A 207 -4.21 12.69 0.35
CA GLU A 207 -5.03 11.80 1.17
C GLU A 207 -4.89 10.34 0.74
N ALA A 208 -4.92 10.06 -0.57
CA ALA A 208 -4.66 8.73 -1.12
C ALA A 208 -3.29 8.19 -0.67
N VAL A 209 -2.24 9.02 -0.73
CA VAL A 209 -0.90 8.66 -0.22
C VAL A 209 -0.94 8.26 1.26
N ARG A 210 -1.63 9.04 2.11
CA ARG A 210 -1.76 8.71 3.55
C ARG A 210 -2.54 7.42 3.82
N GLN A 211 -3.44 7.06 2.92
CA GLN A 211 -4.22 5.83 3.01
C GLN A 211 -3.49 4.62 2.40
N GLY A 212 -2.25 4.80 1.95
CA GLY A 212 -1.48 3.75 1.26
C GLY A 212 -2.07 3.37 -0.10
N GLN A 213 -2.90 4.23 -0.69
CA GLN A 213 -3.51 3.98 -2.00
C GLN A 213 -2.51 4.31 -3.11
N CYS A 214 -2.55 3.52 -4.18
CA CYS A 214 -1.79 3.81 -5.39
C CYS A 214 -2.28 5.12 -6.03
N ILE A 215 -1.35 6.05 -6.27
CA ILE A 215 -1.61 7.32 -6.97
C ILE A 215 -1.13 7.32 -8.43
N GLY A 216 -0.68 6.17 -8.94
CA GLY A 216 -0.35 6.00 -10.35
C GLY A 216 -1.55 6.32 -11.24
N MET A 217 -1.31 6.94 -12.40
CA MET A 217 -2.34 7.41 -13.35
C MET A 217 -3.23 8.56 -12.85
N ILE A 218 -3.05 9.01 -11.60
CA ILE A 218 -3.68 10.20 -11.03
C ILE A 218 -2.74 11.41 -11.10
N VAL A 219 -1.44 11.13 -10.96
CA VAL A 219 -0.31 12.01 -11.25
C VAL A 219 0.62 11.33 -12.27
N PRO A 220 1.56 12.06 -12.92
CA PRO A 220 2.60 11.45 -13.74
C PRO A 220 3.35 10.36 -12.97
N MET A 221 3.72 9.27 -13.63
CA MET A 221 4.26 8.09 -12.96
C MET A 221 5.57 8.38 -12.22
N ASN A 222 6.46 9.19 -12.83
CA ASN A 222 7.71 9.61 -12.20
C ASN A 222 7.47 10.46 -10.95
N VAL A 223 6.36 11.19 -10.89
CA VAL A 223 5.96 11.95 -9.69
C VAL A 223 5.46 11.03 -8.59
N ALA A 224 4.68 10.01 -8.94
CA ALA A 224 4.22 9.00 -7.98
C ALA A 224 5.39 8.22 -7.37
N GLU A 225 6.34 7.77 -8.20
CA GLU A 225 7.58 7.10 -7.75
C GLU A 225 8.39 8.01 -6.83
N PHE A 226 8.61 9.27 -7.20
CA PHE A 226 9.34 10.21 -6.36
C PHE A 226 8.67 10.49 -5.01
N ILE A 227 7.33 10.59 -4.97
CA ILE A 227 6.59 10.75 -3.70
C ILE A 227 6.80 9.55 -2.77
N GLU A 228 6.82 8.34 -3.33
CA GLU A 228 7.04 7.11 -2.59
C GLU A 228 8.49 7.01 -2.07
N GLU A 229 9.48 7.22 -2.94
CA GLU A 229 10.91 7.15 -2.62
C GLU A 229 11.30 8.17 -1.53
N GLU A 230 10.85 9.42 -1.68
CA GLU A 230 11.15 10.51 -0.75
C GLU A 230 10.14 10.58 0.42
N ARG A 231 9.21 9.62 0.51
CA ARG A 231 8.23 9.50 1.60
C ARG A 231 7.41 10.77 1.84
N ILE A 232 7.09 11.48 0.76
CA ILE A 232 6.38 12.76 0.80
C ILE A 232 4.91 12.51 1.14
N TYR A 233 4.31 13.38 1.97
CA TYR A 233 2.89 13.33 2.40
C TYR A 233 2.47 12.21 3.35
N LEU A 234 3.36 11.24 3.64
CA LEU A 234 3.09 10.16 4.59
C LEU A 234 2.89 10.67 6.02
N GLU A 235 3.52 11.78 6.38
CA GLU A 235 3.41 12.38 7.71
C GLU A 235 2.39 13.54 7.70
N ASP A 236 1.33 13.44 8.51
CA ASP A 236 0.63 14.62 9.04
C ASP A 236 1.14 14.84 10.47
N PRO A 237 1.71 16.01 10.81
CA PRO A 237 2.10 16.30 12.19
C PRO A 237 0.93 16.15 13.18
N ASN A 238 -0.32 16.25 12.70
CA ASN A 238 -1.56 16.13 13.47
C ASN A 238 -2.28 14.79 13.28
N LEU A 239 -1.71 13.81 12.54
CA LEU A 239 -2.25 12.47 12.53
C LEU A 239 -2.12 11.88 13.93
N ASP A 240 -3.18 11.21 14.40
CA ASP A 240 -3.16 10.38 15.61
C ASP A 240 -1.83 9.59 15.66
N PRO A 241 -1.03 9.71 16.73
CA PRO A 241 0.22 8.96 16.89
C PRO A 241 0.05 7.46 16.63
N ASP A 242 -1.12 6.90 16.92
CA ASP A 242 -1.42 5.50 16.64
C ASP A 242 -1.51 5.21 15.15
N LYS A 243 -1.97 6.15 14.31
CA LYS A 243 -2.00 5.99 12.85
C LYS A 243 -0.63 6.15 12.16
N LYS A 244 0.38 6.70 12.85
CA LYS A 244 1.78 6.81 12.35
C LYS A 244 2.58 5.51 12.51
N LYS A 245 2.12 4.59 13.34
CA LYS A 245 2.76 3.29 13.55
C LYS A 245 2.70 2.45 12.27
N PRO A 246 3.78 1.76 11.88
CA PRO A 246 3.78 0.92 10.69
C PRO A 246 2.79 -0.24 10.84
N LEU A 247 2.19 -0.67 9.74
CA LEU A 247 1.12 -1.65 9.67
C LEU A 247 1.65 -3.01 9.22
N ALA A 248 1.44 -4.03 10.05
CA ALA A 248 1.75 -5.43 9.72
C ALA A 248 0.47 -6.24 9.53
N PHE A 249 0.31 -6.86 8.35
CA PHE A 249 -0.69 -7.91 8.14
C PHE A 249 -0.09 -9.27 8.48
N VAL A 250 -0.74 -9.99 9.38
CA VAL A 250 -0.28 -11.26 9.95
C VAL A 250 -1.17 -12.39 9.44
N TYR A 251 -0.63 -13.21 8.54
CA TYR A 251 -1.34 -14.30 7.89
C TYR A 251 -1.05 -15.64 8.57
N LYS A 252 -2.00 -16.11 9.40
CA LYS A 252 -1.83 -17.37 10.16
C LYS A 252 -3.17 -18.06 10.42
N SER A 253 -3.12 -19.32 10.87
CA SER A 253 -4.30 -19.98 11.42
C SER A 253 -4.66 -19.43 12.81
N ILE A 254 -5.95 -19.37 13.12
CA ILE A 254 -6.47 -19.04 14.44
C ILE A 254 -7.20 -20.27 14.97
N ARG A 255 -6.93 -20.68 16.22
CA ARG A 255 -7.63 -21.81 16.86
C ARG A 255 -8.88 -21.39 17.61
N SER A 256 -8.82 -20.25 18.27
CA SER A 256 -9.96 -19.63 18.96
C SER A 256 -10.03 -18.16 18.56
N PRO A 257 -11.14 -17.69 17.99
CA PRO A 257 -11.35 -16.28 17.65
C PRO A 257 -11.24 -15.35 18.85
N ASP A 258 -11.56 -15.87 20.05
CA ASP A 258 -11.70 -15.07 21.28
C ASP A 258 -10.40 -14.99 22.11
N SER A 259 -9.34 -15.73 21.73
CA SER A 259 -8.06 -15.68 22.45
C SER A 259 -7.16 -14.58 21.88
N GLU A 260 -6.70 -13.67 22.74
CA GLU A 260 -5.79 -12.59 22.36
C GLU A 260 -4.44 -13.15 21.88
N ASP A 261 -4.16 -12.96 20.58
CA ASP A 261 -3.02 -13.60 19.92
C ASP A 261 -1.66 -13.06 20.37
N ALA A 262 -0.75 -13.96 20.77
CA ALA A 262 0.56 -13.59 21.30
C ALA A 262 1.45 -12.82 20.31
N TYR A 263 1.37 -13.13 19.00
CA TYR A 263 2.14 -12.42 17.98
C TYR A 263 1.58 -11.02 17.75
N ASN A 264 0.25 -10.91 17.70
CA ASN A 264 -0.43 -9.64 17.57
C ASN A 264 -0.07 -8.71 18.74
N ARG A 265 -0.16 -9.22 19.97
CA ARG A 265 0.19 -8.50 21.20
C ARG A 265 1.66 -8.03 21.20
N ALA A 266 2.58 -8.91 20.83
CA ALA A 266 4.01 -8.57 20.80
C ALA A 266 4.33 -7.48 19.78
N LEU A 267 3.71 -7.53 18.60
CA LEU A 267 3.85 -6.50 17.57
C LEU A 267 3.25 -5.17 18.00
N THR A 268 2.04 -5.17 18.57
CA THR A 268 1.40 -3.97 19.12
C THR A 268 2.27 -3.32 20.20
N ASN A 269 2.81 -4.13 21.12
CA ASN A 269 3.73 -3.66 22.17
C ASN A 269 5.05 -3.10 21.60
N ALA A 270 5.47 -3.59 20.43
CA ALA A 270 6.63 -3.08 19.70
C ALA A 270 6.31 -1.85 18.83
N GLY A 271 5.10 -1.29 18.93
CA GLY A 271 4.73 -0.07 18.21
C GLY A 271 4.24 -0.30 16.79
N TRP A 272 3.76 -1.49 16.46
CA TRP A 272 3.11 -1.78 15.19
C TRP A 272 1.59 -1.66 15.29
N ARG A 273 0.95 -1.17 14.23
CA ARG A 273 -0.44 -1.51 13.95
C ARG A 273 -0.48 -2.90 13.33
N THR A 274 -1.52 -3.66 13.61
CA THR A 274 -1.58 -5.05 13.18
C THR A 274 -2.97 -5.46 12.74
N ALA A 275 -3.03 -6.30 11.70
CA ALA A 275 -4.23 -7.00 11.30
C ALA A 275 -3.95 -8.50 11.28
N LEU A 276 -4.67 -9.26 12.10
CA LEU A 276 -4.58 -10.71 12.11
C LEU A 276 -5.59 -11.28 11.11
N ILE A 277 -5.09 -11.92 10.06
CA ILE A 277 -5.92 -12.44 8.97
C ILE A 277 -5.86 -13.97 8.99
N PRO A 278 -6.97 -14.66 9.35
CA PRO A 278 -7.05 -16.10 9.27
C PRO A 278 -7.03 -16.56 7.81
N VAL A 279 -5.92 -17.17 7.38
CA VAL A 279 -5.76 -17.61 5.98
C VAL A 279 -6.13 -19.06 5.75
N LEU A 280 -6.19 -19.85 6.83
CA LEU A 280 -6.50 -21.28 6.80
C LEU A 280 -7.85 -21.53 7.44
N ASN A 281 -8.60 -22.45 6.85
CA ASN A 281 -9.72 -23.12 7.49
C ASN A 281 -9.45 -24.63 7.54
N PHE A 282 -9.97 -25.28 8.57
CA PHE A 282 -9.82 -26.72 8.74
C PHE A 282 -11.21 -27.35 8.75
N GLN A 283 -11.36 -28.45 8.03
CA GLN A 283 -12.60 -29.22 7.98
C GLN A 283 -12.30 -30.65 8.38
N ASP A 284 -13.17 -31.23 9.21
CA ASP A 284 -13.08 -32.64 9.55
C ASP A 284 -13.41 -33.47 8.30
N ARG A 285 -12.57 -34.46 8.01
CA ARG A 285 -12.72 -35.37 6.88
C ARG A 285 -12.34 -36.77 7.35
N GLY A 286 -12.88 -37.84 6.78
CA GLY A 286 -12.39 -39.19 7.12
C GLY A 286 -12.57 -39.62 8.59
N VAL A 287 -13.43 -38.94 9.36
CA VAL A 287 -13.66 -39.24 10.79
C VAL A 287 -14.23 -40.66 10.98
N PRO A 288 -15.20 -41.14 10.18
CA PRO A 288 -15.68 -42.52 10.28
C PRO A 288 -14.60 -43.57 10.05
N GLU A 289 -13.73 -43.36 9.07
CA GLU A 289 -12.60 -44.24 8.76
C GLU A 289 -11.59 -44.23 9.91
N LEU A 290 -11.33 -43.04 10.50
CA LEU A 290 -10.47 -42.90 11.66
C LEU A 290 -11.05 -43.66 12.88
N GLN A 291 -12.36 -43.56 13.12
CA GLN A 291 -13.04 -44.32 14.17
C GLN A 291 -12.86 -45.82 13.97
N GLU A 292 -13.10 -46.33 12.76
CA GLU A 292 -12.96 -47.75 12.44
C GLU A 292 -11.51 -48.24 12.69
N ALA A 293 -10.52 -47.43 12.32
CA ALA A 293 -9.11 -47.72 12.56
C ALA A 293 -8.78 -47.72 14.08
N LEU A 294 -9.26 -46.72 14.83
CA LEU A 294 -9.03 -46.60 16.28
C LEU A 294 -9.68 -47.74 17.07
N MET A 295 -10.78 -48.30 16.56
CA MET A 295 -11.49 -49.45 17.13
C MET A 295 -10.80 -50.80 16.89
N ARG A 296 -9.77 -50.83 16.04
CA ARG A 296 -8.99 -52.03 15.72
C ARG A 296 -7.53 -51.87 16.09
N PRO A 297 -7.17 -51.61 17.37
CA PRO A 297 -5.80 -51.38 17.76
C PRO A 297 -4.89 -52.53 17.31
N ASP A 298 -5.36 -53.79 17.37
CA ASP A 298 -4.59 -54.99 17.01
C ASP A 298 -4.17 -55.04 15.53
N SER A 299 -4.75 -54.20 14.65
CA SER A 299 -4.33 -54.04 13.25
C SER A 299 -3.12 -53.13 13.06
N TYR A 300 -2.65 -52.46 14.12
CA TYR A 300 -1.61 -51.45 14.06
C TYR A 300 -0.50 -51.69 15.08
N SER A 301 0.72 -51.26 14.74
CA SER A 301 1.87 -51.28 15.64
C SER A 301 2.06 -49.99 16.44
N GLY A 302 1.32 -48.92 16.15
CA GLY A 302 1.45 -47.63 16.81
C GLY A 302 0.75 -46.50 16.05
N LEU A 303 0.87 -45.29 16.59
CA LEU A 303 0.29 -44.05 16.04
C LEU A 303 1.39 -43.07 15.64
N ILE A 304 1.15 -42.28 14.59
CA ILE A 304 1.98 -41.12 14.21
C ILE A 304 1.08 -39.88 14.23
N LEU A 305 1.45 -38.87 15.03
CA LEU A 305 0.72 -37.62 15.23
C LEU A 305 1.67 -36.44 14.98
N THR A 306 1.67 -35.92 13.77
CA THR A 306 2.61 -34.86 13.37
C THR A 306 2.12 -33.45 13.68
N THR A 307 0.83 -33.28 13.97
CA THR A 307 0.24 -31.99 14.30
C THR A 307 -0.83 -32.13 15.38
N PRO A 308 -1.12 -31.07 16.15
CA PRO A 308 -2.22 -31.10 17.11
C PRO A 308 -3.60 -31.28 16.44
N ARG A 309 -3.75 -30.94 15.15
CA ARG A 309 -5.01 -31.14 14.41
C ARG A 309 -5.33 -32.62 14.19
N ALA A 310 -4.31 -33.45 14.00
CA ALA A 310 -4.50 -34.89 13.98
C ALA A 310 -5.04 -35.41 15.32
N VAL A 311 -4.64 -34.76 16.43
CA VAL A 311 -5.17 -35.07 17.77
C VAL A 311 -6.59 -34.57 17.96
N ASP A 312 -6.92 -33.37 17.46
CA ASP A 312 -8.30 -32.86 17.46
C ASP A 312 -9.24 -33.84 16.74
N ALA A 313 -8.83 -34.35 15.56
CA ALA A 313 -9.59 -35.36 14.83
C ALA A 313 -9.74 -36.67 15.61
N LEU A 314 -8.70 -37.10 16.34
CA LEU A 314 -8.76 -38.22 17.28
C LEU A 314 -9.79 -37.97 18.40
N ALA A 315 -9.79 -36.78 19.00
CA ALA A 315 -10.72 -36.42 20.07
C ALA A 315 -12.18 -36.39 19.58
N ILE A 316 -12.41 -35.92 18.35
CA ILE A 316 -13.74 -35.95 17.72
C ILE A 316 -14.18 -37.39 17.47
N ALA A 317 -13.28 -38.22 16.91
CA ALA A 317 -13.51 -39.64 16.70
C ALA A 317 -13.79 -40.37 18.03
N GLU A 318 -13.08 -40.05 19.11
CA GLU A 318 -13.33 -40.59 20.45
C GLU A 318 -14.73 -40.24 20.96
N ARG A 319 -15.13 -38.95 20.92
CA ARG A 319 -16.41 -38.48 21.50
C ARG A 319 -17.64 -39.17 20.92
N THR A 320 -17.49 -39.70 19.72
CA THR A 320 -18.52 -40.36 18.93
C THR A 320 -18.50 -41.89 19.09
N LEU A 321 -17.52 -42.45 19.80
CA LEU A 321 -17.42 -43.85 20.18
C LEU A 321 -17.96 -44.03 21.61
N GLU A 322 -19.21 -44.49 21.75
CA GLU A 322 -19.96 -44.63 23.02
C GLU A 322 -19.35 -45.66 24.01
N GLY A 323 -18.18 -45.38 24.60
CA GLY A 323 -17.58 -46.15 25.70
C GLY A 323 -16.52 -47.18 25.31
N ASP A 324 -16.48 -47.63 24.05
CA ASP A 324 -15.50 -48.60 23.55
C ASP A 324 -14.07 -48.04 23.44
N TRP A 325 -13.93 -46.72 23.32
CA TRP A 325 -12.62 -46.07 23.26
C TRP A 325 -11.78 -46.35 24.50
N LYS A 326 -12.36 -46.33 25.71
CA LYS A 326 -11.61 -46.58 26.95
C LYS A 326 -10.99 -47.98 26.98
N ALA A 327 -11.69 -48.98 26.44
CA ALA A 327 -11.18 -50.34 26.35
C ALA A 327 -10.02 -50.46 25.35
N ASN A 328 -10.12 -49.78 24.21
CA ASN A 328 -9.07 -49.76 23.18
C ASN A 328 -7.89 -48.85 23.53
N LEU A 329 -8.09 -47.79 24.32
CA LEU A 329 -7.05 -46.85 24.75
C LEU A 329 -5.94 -47.56 25.53
N ALA A 330 -6.30 -48.52 26.39
CA ALA A 330 -5.32 -49.34 27.11
C ALA A 330 -4.41 -50.14 26.15
N LYS A 331 -4.96 -50.62 25.02
CA LYS A 331 -4.18 -51.31 23.98
C LYS A 331 -3.32 -50.35 23.18
N TRP A 332 -3.83 -49.16 22.85
CA TRP A 332 -3.05 -48.11 22.19
C TRP A 332 -1.88 -47.62 23.05
N ASN A 333 -2.07 -47.52 24.37
CA ASN A 333 -1.02 -47.11 25.31
C ASN A 333 0.10 -48.16 25.51
N GLN A 334 -0.09 -49.40 25.08
CA GLN A 334 0.98 -50.40 25.02
C GLN A 334 1.87 -50.23 23.77
N LYS A 335 1.48 -49.37 22.83
CA LYS A 335 2.13 -49.16 21.53
C LYS A 335 2.79 -47.80 21.48
N PRO A 336 3.86 -47.62 20.69
CA PRO A 336 4.48 -46.31 20.52
C PRO A 336 3.52 -45.31 19.85
N VAL A 337 3.48 -44.09 20.39
CA VAL A 337 2.80 -42.93 19.82
C VAL A 337 3.86 -41.90 19.44
N TYR A 338 4.15 -41.78 18.15
CA TYR A 338 5.16 -40.85 17.63
C TYR A 338 4.54 -39.47 17.46
N ALA A 339 5.11 -38.44 18.08
CA ALA A 339 4.59 -37.07 17.99
C ALA A 339 5.67 -36.08 17.55
N ILE A 340 5.32 -35.06 16.75
CA ILE A 340 6.22 -33.93 16.47
C ILE A 340 5.82 -32.74 17.36
N GLY A 341 6.75 -32.33 18.22
CA GLY A 341 6.63 -31.14 19.05
C GLY A 341 5.85 -31.37 20.35
N GLU A 342 6.26 -30.64 21.40
CA GLU A 342 5.66 -30.69 22.73
C GLU A 342 4.16 -30.38 22.72
N GLY A 343 3.71 -29.46 21.85
CA GLY A 343 2.29 -29.12 21.72
C GLY A 343 1.44 -30.30 21.22
N THR A 344 1.90 -31.04 20.22
CA THR A 344 1.19 -32.24 19.75
C THR A 344 1.19 -33.34 20.80
N ALA A 345 2.32 -33.52 21.50
CA ALA A 345 2.44 -34.48 22.59
C ALA A 345 1.52 -34.13 23.77
N ALA A 346 1.42 -32.85 24.14
CA ALA A 346 0.51 -32.40 25.20
C ALA A 346 -0.95 -32.69 24.87
N GLU A 347 -1.39 -32.40 23.64
CA GLU A 347 -2.76 -32.75 23.23
C GLU A 347 -2.98 -34.26 23.18
N ALA A 348 -2.00 -35.03 22.71
CA ALA A 348 -2.09 -36.49 22.73
C ALA A 348 -2.28 -37.02 24.16
N ARG A 349 -1.61 -36.43 25.15
CA ARG A 349 -1.83 -36.75 26.57
C ARG A 349 -3.23 -36.36 27.05
N ASN A 350 -3.80 -35.26 26.55
CA ASN A 350 -5.16 -34.82 26.90
C ASN A 350 -6.23 -35.83 26.44
N VAL A 351 -6.01 -36.55 25.34
CA VAL A 351 -6.87 -37.66 24.87
C VAL A 351 -6.49 -39.02 25.47
N GLY A 352 -5.60 -39.03 26.47
CA GLY A 352 -5.24 -40.21 27.25
C GLY A 352 -4.11 -41.08 26.68
N LEU A 353 -3.42 -40.64 25.62
CA LEU A 353 -2.26 -41.35 25.07
C LEU A 353 -1.01 -41.08 25.91
N THR A 354 -0.31 -42.13 26.34
CA THR A 354 0.79 -42.01 27.33
C THR A 354 2.17 -42.42 26.82
N ASN A 355 2.26 -43.37 25.89
CA ASN A 355 3.54 -43.89 25.37
C ASN A 355 4.08 -43.03 24.22
N ILE A 356 4.29 -41.74 24.49
CA ILE A 356 4.67 -40.76 23.48
C ILE A 356 6.20 -40.76 23.27
N MET A 357 6.61 -40.75 22.01
CA MET A 357 8.00 -40.71 21.58
C MET A 357 8.20 -39.62 20.53
N GLY A 358 9.40 -39.03 20.48
CA GLY A 358 9.77 -38.09 19.42
C GLY A 358 9.26 -36.65 19.61
N GLU A 359 8.68 -36.30 20.77
CA GLU A 359 8.18 -34.93 21.03
C GLU A 359 9.26 -33.85 20.83
N ASN A 360 10.54 -34.20 21.03
CA ASN A 360 11.70 -33.33 20.83
C ASN A 360 12.30 -33.39 19.41
N SER A 361 11.69 -34.12 18.47
CA SER A 361 12.20 -34.26 17.10
C SER A 361 12.17 -32.94 16.32
N GLY A 362 11.19 -32.08 16.59
CA GLY A 362 11.03 -30.76 15.98
C GLY A 362 10.62 -30.75 14.49
N ASN A 363 10.91 -31.80 13.72
CA ASN A 363 10.55 -31.91 12.30
C ASN A 363 10.37 -33.37 11.83
N GLU A 364 9.83 -33.53 10.63
CA GLU A 364 9.54 -34.84 10.00
C GLU A 364 10.77 -35.74 9.84
N ALA A 365 11.89 -35.19 9.38
CA ALA A 365 13.12 -35.96 9.14
C ALA A 365 13.68 -36.53 10.44
N ALA A 366 13.73 -35.72 11.49
CA ALA A 366 14.16 -36.16 12.82
C ALA A 366 13.18 -37.19 13.43
N LEU A 367 11.86 -37.02 13.24
CA LEU A 367 10.90 -38.02 13.70
C LEU A 367 11.08 -39.36 12.97
N ALA A 368 11.37 -39.32 11.67
CA ALA A 368 11.64 -40.53 10.90
C ALA A 368 12.81 -41.34 11.51
N GLU A 369 13.88 -40.68 11.97
CA GLU A 369 14.99 -41.34 12.67
C GLU A 369 14.57 -41.98 14.00
N VAL A 370 13.70 -41.33 14.78
CA VAL A 370 13.13 -41.91 16.01
C VAL A 370 12.30 -43.17 15.70
N ILE A 371 11.50 -43.12 14.63
CA ILE A 371 10.68 -44.26 14.18
C ILE A 371 11.61 -45.39 13.72
N LYS A 372 12.62 -45.11 12.90
CA LYS A 372 13.62 -46.09 12.43
C LYS A 372 14.37 -46.77 13.58
N ALA A 373 14.79 -46.01 14.58
CA ALA A 373 15.46 -46.57 15.77
C ALA A 373 14.58 -47.57 16.55
N ASN A 374 13.26 -47.53 16.32
CA ASN A 374 12.27 -48.41 16.93
C ASN A 374 11.65 -49.40 15.93
N LYS A 375 12.28 -49.64 14.76
CA LYS A 375 11.75 -50.51 13.69
C LYS A 375 11.34 -51.91 14.17
N SER A 376 12.01 -52.47 15.17
CA SER A 376 11.66 -53.77 15.76
C SER A 376 10.26 -53.80 16.41
N LYS A 377 9.68 -52.64 16.73
CA LYS A 377 8.33 -52.49 17.27
C LYS A 377 7.25 -52.42 16.17
N HIS A 378 7.62 -52.38 14.88
CA HIS A 378 6.72 -52.17 13.75
C HIS A 378 6.52 -53.45 12.94
N GLN A 379 5.93 -54.46 13.56
CA GLN A 379 5.68 -55.77 12.94
C GLN A 379 4.50 -55.75 11.94
N ILE A 380 3.59 -54.79 12.12
CA ILE A 380 2.46 -54.49 11.24
C ILE A 380 2.58 -52.99 10.90
N LYS A 381 1.51 -52.38 10.38
CA LYS A 381 1.50 -50.98 9.95
C LYS A 381 1.33 -50.00 11.10
N LEU A 382 1.94 -48.82 10.99
CA LEU A 382 1.63 -47.67 11.83
C LEU A 382 0.39 -46.94 11.28
N LEU A 383 -0.52 -46.51 12.15
CA LEU A 383 -1.62 -45.63 11.75
C LEU A 383 -1.14 -44.19 11.78
N PHE A 384 -1.34 -43.46 10.68
CA PHE A 384 -0.98 -42.06 10.57
C PHE A 384 -2.19 -41.21 10.15
N PRO A 385 -2.94 -40.69 11.14
CA PRO A 385 -3.95 -39.67 10.90
C PRO A 385 -3.26 -38.37 10.46
N CYS A 386 -3.59 -37.88 9.26
CA CYS A 386 -2.93 -36.73 8.65
C CYS A 386 -3.92 -35.83 7.90
N GLY A 387 -3.44 -34.68 7.43
CA GLY A 387 -4.21 -33.79 6.55
C GLY A 387 -3.99 -34.08 5.06
N ASN A 388 -4.80 -33.46 4.20
CA ASN A 388 -4.67 -33.49 2.74
C ASN A 388 -3.35 -32.89 2.21
N LEU A 389 -2.73 -31.98 2.97
CA LEU A 389 -1.43 -31.39 2.64
C LEU A 389 -0.33 -32.39 3.02
N ARG A 390 -0.02 -33.27 2.07
CA ARG A 390 0.83 -34.46 2.23
C ARG A 390 2.22 -34.13 2.79
N LEU A 391 2.64 -34.92 3.78
CA LEU A 391 3.97 -34.90 4.40
C LEU A 391 4.91 -35.81 3.62
N GLU A 392 5.32 -35.37 2.43
CA GLU A 392 6.09 -36.18 1.49
C GLU A 392 7.43 -36.63 2.09
N THR A 393 8.08 -35.81 2.91
CA THR A 393 9.37 -36.12 3.53
C THR A 393 9.27 -37.32 4.47
N LEU A 394 8.29 -37.30 5.38
CA LEU A 394 8.08 -38.42 6.31
C LEU A 394 7.65 -39.69 5.55
N ARG A 395 6.79 -39.54 4.54
CA ARG A 395 6.33 -40.66 3.71
C ARG A 395 7.47 -41.36 3.00
N VAL A 396 8.32 -40.60 2.31
CA VAL A 396 9.51 -41.12 1.60
C VAL A 396 10.46 -41.78 2.58
N ALA A 397 10.77 -41.13 3.70
CA ALA A 397 11.72 -41.65 4.68
C ALA A 397 11.27 -42.99 5.31
N LEU A 398 9.96 -43.16 5.58
CA LEU A 398 9.42 -44.41 6.12
C LEU A 398 9.35 -45.52 5.06
N LEU A 399 9.02 -45.16 3.82
CA LEU A 399 8.96 -46.11 2.69
C LEU A 399 10.35 -46.65 2.31
N GLU A 400 11.37 -45.80 2.27
CA GLU A 400 12.76 -46.20 2.03
C GLU A 400 13.31 -47.20 3.05
N HIS A 401 12.68 -47.29 4.23
CA HIS A 401 13.13 -48.15 5.32
C HIS A 401 12.17 -49.31 5.59
N ASP A 402 11.28 -49.62 4.64
CA ASP A 402 10.29 -50.70 4.72
C ASP A 402 9.43 -50.64 6.00
N ILE A 403 9.08 -49.44 6.47
CA ILE A 403 8.18 -49.27 7.61
C ILE A 403 6.76 -49.11 7.05
N PRO A 404 5.86 -50.10 7.23
CA PRO A 404 4.52 -50.02 6.69
C PRO A 404 3.69 -48.96 7.44
N VAL A 405 3.03 -48.08 6.70
CA VAL A 405 2.22 -46.98 7.25
C VAL A 405 0.90 -46.89 6.52
N GLU A 406 -0.19 -46.77 7.27
CA GLU A 406 -1.50 -46.39 6.75
C GLU A 406 -1.71 -44.89 6.95
N PHE A 407 -1.79 -44.17 5.85
CA PHE A 407 -2.11 -42.75 5.84
C PHE A 407 -3.62 -42.60 5.80
N LEU A 408 -4.18 -41.92 6.80
CA LEU A 408 -5.61 -41.69 6.91
C LEU A 408 -5.85 -40.18 6.97
N GLU A 409 -6.41 -39.63 5.89
CA GLU A 409 -6.73 -38.20 5.81
C GLU A 409 -7.93 -37.88 6.71
N CYS A 410 -7.67 -37.40 7.92
CA CYS A 410 -8.67 -37.14 8.94
C CYS A 410 -9.07 -35.66 9.08
N TYR A 411 -8.45 -34.78 8.30
CA TYR A 411 -8.83 -33.38 8.18
C TYR A 411 -8.36 -32.79 6.85
N GLU A 412 -8.99 -31.70 6.44
CA GLU A 412 -8.64 -30.95 5.24
C GLU A 412 -8.25 -29.52 5.61
N THR A 413 -7.11 -29.06 5.08
CA THR A 413 -6.71 -27.65 5.14
C THR A 413 -7.15 -26.96 3.86
N THR A 414 -8.03 -25.98 4.00
CA THR A 414 -8.52 -25.14 2.89
C THR A 414 -8.17 -23.68 3.14
N ALA A 415 -8.32 -22.84 2.12
CA ALA A 415 -8.34 -21.40 2.32
C ALA A 415 -9.51 -21.03 3.26
N HIS A 416 -9.35 -19.95 4.02
CA HIS A 416 -10.46 -19.39 4.77
C HIS A 416 -11.58 -18.99 3.79
N PRO A 417 -12.86 -19.39 4.02
CA PRO A 417 -13.93 -19.20 3.04
C PRO A 417 -14.16 -17.73 2.68
N ASN A 418 -13.92 -16.81 3.63
CA ASN A 418 -14.06 -15.37 3.44
C ASN A 418 -12.71 -14.64 3.27
N LEU A 419 -11.64 -15.33 2.86
CA LEU A 419 -10.28 -14.77 2.84
C LEU A 419 -10.18 -13.45 2.06
N VAL A 420 -10.75 -13.41 0.85
CA VAL A 420 -10.73 -12.20 0.00
C VAL A 420 -11.44 -11.03 0.68
N ALA A 421 -12.61 -11.28 1.28
CA ALA A 421 -13.39 -10.26 1.96
C ALA A 421 -12.65 -9.73 3.20
N LEU A 422 -12.04 -10.61 3.99
CA LEU A 422 -11.25 -10.23 5.16
C LEU A 422 -10.08 -9.33 4.78
N VAL A 423 -9.30 -9.71 3.76
CA VAL A 423 -8.15 -8.90 3.32
C VAL A 423 -8.61 -7.52 2.83
N ARG A 424 -9.67 -7.48 2.01
CA ARG A 424 -10.22 -6.21 1.50
C ARG A 424 -10.76 -5.31 2.59
N ASP A 425 -11.44 -5.87 3.58
CA ASP A 425 -11.97 -5.13 4.71
C ASP A 425 -10.85 -4.53 5.58
N GLN A 426 -9.76 -5.29 5.80
CA GLN A 426 -8.58 -4.78 6.47
C GLN A 426 -7.89 -3.66 5.67
N ILE A 427 -7.78 -3.79 4.34
CA ILE A 427 -7.23 -2.73 3.49
C ILE A 427 -8.11 -1.48 3.54
N ALA A 428 -9.44 -1.63 3.44
CA ALA A 428 -10.37 -0.51 3.48
C ALA A 428 -10.35 0.22 4.84
N THR A 429 -10.16 -0.53 5.93
CA THR A 429 -10.19 0.01 7.29
C THR A 429 -8.85 0.58 7.73
N LEU A 430 -7.75 -0.11 7.40
CA LEU A 430 -6.42 0.17 7.94
C LEU A 430 -5.44 0.73 6.90
N GLY A 431 -5.73 0.60 5.60
CA GLY A 431 -4.80 0.88 4.50
C GLY A 431 -3.99 -0.36 4.11
N PHE A 432 -3.11 -0.19 3.13
CA PHE A 432 -2.18 -1.25 2.73
C PHE A 432 -1.09 -1.48 3.79
N PRO A 433 -0.68 -2.74 4.03
CA PRO A 433 0.34 -3.04 5.02
C PRO A 433 1.75 -2.63 4.56
N ASP A 434 2.57 -2.11 5.46
CA ASP A 434 4.01 -1.94 5.23
C ASP A 434 4.71 -3.31 5.16
N VAL A 435 4.24 -4.26 5.98
CA VAL A 435 4.81 -5.61 6.10
C VAL A 435 3.73 -6.69 6.06
N ASN A 436 3.97 -7.71 5.25
CA ASN A 436 3.19 -8.94 5.17
C ASN A 436 3.94 -10.09 5.87
N VAL A 437 3.40 -10.61 6.96
CA VAL A 437 4.02 -11.68 7.77
C VAL A 437 3.32 -13.01 7.54
N PHE A 438 4.03 -13.98 6.96
CA PHE A 438 3.50 -15.30 6.62
C PHE A 438 3.96 -16.39 7.58
N PHE A 439 3.02 -17.22 8.04
CA PHE A 439 3.27 -18.27 9.03
C PHE A 439 3.36 -19.68 8.45
N SER A 440 3.03 -19.87 7.17
CA SER A 440 3.12 -21.20 6.54
C SER A 440 3.17 -21.10 5.02
N PRO A 441 3.74 -22.13 4.34
CA PRO A 441 3.65 -22.26 2.88
C PRO A 441 2.21 -22.24 2.34
N SER A 442 1.27 -22.91 3.02
CA SER A 442 -0.14 -22.92 2.60
C SER A 442 -0.77 -21.53 2.68
N GLY A 443 -0.42 -20.74 3.69
CA GLY A 443 -0.85 -19.34 3.79
C GLY A 443 -0.37 -18.50 2.60
N VAL A 444 0.86 -18.72 2.14
CA VAL A 444 1.40 -18.07 0.92
C VAL A 444 0.59 -18.51 -0.30
N GLN A 445 0.35 -19.82 -0.47
CA GLN A 445 -0.40 -20.37 -1.58
C GLN A 445 -1.82 -19.77 -1.68
N PHE A 446 -2.55 -19.70 -0.56
CA PHE A 446 -3.91 -19.16 -0.57
C PHE A 446 -3.96 -17.64 -0.73
N MET A 447 -2.92 -16.92 -0.31
CA MET A 447 -2.82 -15.48 -0.55
C MET A 447 -2.31 -15.11 -1.94
N ASP A 448 -1.62 -16.01 -2.65
CA ASP A 448 -0.95 -15.69 -3.92
C ASP A 448 -1.91 -15.07 -4.96
N GLN A 449 -3.12 -15.63 -5.11
CA GLN A 449 -4.12 -15.07 -6.04
C GLN A 449 -4.55 -13.64 -5.65
N ILE A 450 -4.67 -13.36 -4.35
CA ILE A 450 -5.07 -12.05 -3.83
C ILE A 450 -3.94 -11.04 -4.03
N LEU A 451 -2.72 -11.42 -3.67
CA LEU A 451 -1.53 -10.58 -3.84
C LEU A 451 -1.28 -10.22 -5.31
N ARG A 452 -1.52 -11.16 -6.24
CA ARG A 452 -1.40 -10.91 -7.68
C ARG A 452 -2.52 -10.04 -8.25
N ALA A 453 -3.75 -10.19 -7.76
CA ALA A 453 -4.88 -9.38 -8.24
C ALA A 453 -4.68 -7.88 -7.90
N GLU A 454 -4.11 -7.59 -6.74
CA GLU A 454 -3.91 -6.24 -6.21
C GLU A 454 -2.46 -5.72 -6.44
N SER A 455 -1.82 -6.19 -7.53
CA SER A 455 -0.35 -6.30 -7.67
C SER A 455 0.46 -5.03 -7.48
N ILE A 456 -0.04 -3.83 -7.76
CA ILE A 456 0.79 -2.62 -7.69
C ILE A 456 1.10 -2.28 -6.23
N ALA A 457 0.08 -2.26 -5.38
CA ALA A 457 0.24 -1.89 -3.97
C ALA A 457 0.99 -2.98 -3.18
N PHE A 458 0.71 -4.27 -3.42
CA PHE A 458 1.41 -5.35 -2.72
C PHE A 458 2.87 -5.53 -3.15
N LYS A 459 3.24 -5.18 -4.40
CA LYS A 459 4.64 -5.23 -4.86
C LYS A 459 5.58 -4.32 -4.05
N GLN A 460 5.05 -3.26 -3.47
CA GLN A 460 5.83 -2.27 -2.71
C GLN A 460 6.02 -2.68 -1.24
N THR A 461 5.31 -3.71 -0.77
CA THR A 461 5.33 -4.16 0.62
C THR A 461 6.50 -5.09 0.92
N LYS A 462 6.88 -5.18 2.21
CA LYS A 462 7.91 -6.12 2.66
C LYS A 462 7.30 -7.46 3.03
N TYR A 463 7.95 -8.55 2.64
CA TYR A 463 7.52 -9.91 2.95
C TYR A 463 8.39 -10.52 4.04
N VAL A 464 7.78 -10.98 5.12
CA VAL A 464 8.45 -11.62 6.24
C VAL A 464 7.94 -13.04 6.42
N ALA A 465 8.85 -13.99 6.51
CA ALA A 465 8.53 -15.39 6.79
C ALA A 465 8.79 -15.74 8.26
N ILE A 466 7.90 -16.53 8.86
CA ILE A 466 8.10 -17.07 10.23
C ILE A 466 9.30 -18.03 10.32
N GLY A 467 9.78 -18.56 9.20
CA GLY A 467 10.88 -19.50 9.14
C GLY A 467 11.25 -19.91 7.71
N PRO A 468 12.30 -20.75 7.54
CA PRO A 468 12.90 -21.03 6.23
C PRO A 468 11.97 -21.69 5.21
N THR A 469 11.07 -22.57 5.65
CA THR A 469 10.13 -23.26 4.77
C THR A 469 9.12 -22.29 4.15
N THR A 470 8.61 -21.34 4.94
CA THR A 470 7.71 -20.28 4.47
C THR A 470 8.46 -19.28 3.57
N ALA A 471 9.72 -18.97 3.87
CA ALA A 471 10.56 -18.11 3.03
C ALA A 471 10.72 -18.72 1.62
N LYS A 472 11.07 -20.00 1.55
CA LYS A 472 11.18 -20.72 0.27
C LYS A 472 9.87 -20.72 -0.52
N ALA A 473 8.72 -20.81 0.15
CA ALA A 473 7.42 -20.74 -0.50
C ALA A 473 7.13 -19.35 -1.10
N LEU A 474 7.46 -18.27 -0.38
CA LEU A 474 7.38 -16.89 -0.89
C LEU A 474 8.27 -16.68 -2.12
N GLU A 475 9.53 -17.11 -2.03
CA GLU A 475 10.50 -17.01 -3.13
C GLU A 475 10.04 -17.80 -4.36
N SER A 476 9.53 -19.02 -4.15
CA SER A 476 9.02 -19.87 -5.24
C SER A 476 7.78 -19.26 -5.92
N ALA A 477 6.98 -18.48 -5.18
CA ALA A 477 5.87 -17.72 -5.73
C ALA A 477 6.31 -16.37 -6.37
N GLY A 478 7.60 -16.04 -6.33
CA GLY A 478 8.16 -14.83 -6.94
C GLY A 478 8.15 -13.58 -6.06
N TYR A 479 7.95 -13.72 -4.76
CA TYR A 479 8.03 -12.61 -3.80
C TYR A 479 9.43 -12.49 -3.20
N HIS A 480 9.93 -11.26 -3.09
CA HIS A 480 11.22 -11.00 -2.45
C HIS A 480 11.08 -11.02 -0.91
N VAL A 481 11.68 -12.02 -0.27
CA VAL A 481 11.65 -12.17 1.19
C VAL A 481 12.58 -11.13 1.83
N SER A 482 11.97 -10.17 2.53
CA SER A 482 12.67 -9.07 3.18
C SER A 482 13.27 -9.47 4.54
N ALA A 483 12.67 -10.44 5.25
CA ALA A 483 13.22 -11.00 6.47
C ALA A 483 12.68 -12.42 6.77
N VAL A 484 13.43 -13.18 7.56
CA VAL A 484 13.01 -14.47 8.09
C VAL A 484 13.23 -14.45 9.60
N ALA A 485 12.21 -14.82 10.38
CA ALA A 485 12.37 -14.96 11.83
C ALA A 485 13.29 -16.15 12.15
N GLU A 486 14.19 -15.95 13.11
CA GLU A 486 15.16 -16.97 13.53
C GLU A 486 14.46 -18.18 14.18
N HIS A 487 13.40 -17.92 14.96
CA HIS A 487 12.54 -18.94 15.55
C HIS A 487 11.06 -18.53 15.43
N PRO A 488 10.13 -19.51 15.39
CA PRO A 488 8.70 -19.26 15.29
C PRO A 488 8.11 -18.86 16.66
N ASN A 489 8.51 -17.70 17.18
CA ASN A 489 7.96 -17.12 18.40
C ASN A 489 7.77 -15.59 18.25
N PRO A 490 6.92 -14.97 19.10
CA PRO A 490 6.58 -13.56 18.97
C PRO A 490 7.80 -12.63 19.01
N GLU A 491 8.76 -12.89 19.91
CA GLU A 491 9.94 -12.04 20.11
C GLU A 491 10.84 -12.01 18.87
N ARG A 492 11.04 -13.16 18.22
CA ARG A 492 11.87 -13.26 17.01
C ARG A 492 11.18 -12.70 15.78
N VAL A 493 9.85 -12.75 15.69
CA VAL A 493 9.11 -12.03 14.65
C VAL A 493 9.28 -10.52 14.82
N VAL A 494 9.10 -9.99 16.04
CA VAL A 494 9.34 -8.57 16.33
C VAL A 494 10.78 -8.19 15.97
N ALA A 495 11.77 -9.00 16.35
CA ALA A 495 13.17 -8.75 16.01
C ALA A 495 13.43 -8.70 14.49
N ALA A 496 12.78 -9.57 13.71
CA ALA A 496 12.87 -9.56 12.25
C ALA A 496 12.25 -8.30 11.62
N LEU A 497 11.26 -7.70 12.28
CA LEU A 497 10.55 -6.50 11.82
C LEU A 497 11.23 -5.19 12.24
N LYS A 498 12.04 -5.19 13.31
CA LYS A 498 12.70 -3.98 13.86
C LYS A 498 13.51 -3.16 12.85
N LYS A 499 14.00 -3.77 11.78
CA LYS A 499 14.78 -3.10 10.72
C LYS A 499 13.92 -2.29 9.73
N PHE A 500 12.60 -2.34 9.87
CA PHE A 500 11.64 -1.62 9.02
C PHE A 500 10.93 -0.48 9.76
N GLN A 501 11.22 -0.31 11.06
CA GLN A 501 10.91 0.89 11.84
C GLN A 501 12.08 1.85 11.72
#